data_AF-A0AAW2QKB0-F1
#
_entry.id   AF-A0AAW2QKB0-F1
#
_cell.length_a   1.000
_cell.length_b   1.000
_cell.length_c   1.000
_cell.angle_alpha   90.00
_cell.angle_beta   90.00
_cell.angle_gamma   90.00
#
_symmetry.space_group_name_H-M   'P 1'
#
loop_
_entity.id
_entity.type
_entity.pdbx_description
1 polymer ?
#
loop_
_entity_poly.entity_id
_entity_poly.type
_entity_poly.pdbx_seq_one_letter_code
_entity_poly.pdbx_strand_id
1 'polypeptide(L)'
;MFPWLAHGHIFPYLELSRRLLIRKNFHIYLCSTPINSTSINTFIHNNNLSESIEVVQLHLQPSHELPPHYHTTKNLPSHLAFTLIKAFQTAESSFSDIITTLKPDLVILDASNLRLPDLLLHKVFLLLTLPLLEQPRARIPITTAFFVIPTTTFRFKNCVLPMID
;
A
#
# COMPACT_ATOMS: atom_id res chain seq x y z
N MET A 1 1.15 -6.88 1.07
CA MET A 1 0.43 -5.64 0.75
C MET A 1 1.41 -4.62 0.20
N PHE A 2 1.04 -3.93 -0.89
CA PHE A 2 1.93 -3.02 -1.59
C PHE A 2 1.22 -1.71 -1.98
N PRO A 3 1.08 -0.76 -1.03
CA PRO A 3 0.48 0.55 -1.28
C PRO A 3 1.39 1.47 -2.12
N TRP A 4 0.80 2.51 -2.72
CA TRP A 4 1.58 3.65 -3.22
C TRP A 4 2.30 4.37 -2.06
N LEU A 5 3.46 4.99 -2.32
CA LEU A 5 4.37 5.53 -1.30
C LEU A 5 3.86 6.77 -0.55
N ALA A 6 2.60 7.15 -0.76
CA ALA A 6 1.93 8.25 -0.09
C ALA A 6 1.27 7.78 1.20
N HIS A 7 1.32 8.60 2.27
CA HIS A 7 0.58 8.33 3.50
C HIS A 7 -0.93 8.11 3.26
N GLY A 8 -1.53 8.87 2.34
CA GLY A 8 -2.93 8.72 1.96
C GLY A 8 -3.29 7.35 1.38
N HIS A 9 -2.30 6.56 0.96
CA HIS A 9 -2.48 5.18 0.51
C HIS A 9 -2.02 4.18 1.57
N ILE A 10 -0.88 4.41 2.23
CA ILE A 10 -0.31 3.51 3.24
C ILE A 10 -1.24 3.29 4.43
N PHE A 11 -1.83 4.35 5.00
CA PHE A 11 -2.65 4.23 6.21
C PHE A 11 -3.99 3.52 6.00
N PRO A 12 -4.70 3.71 4.88
CA PRO A 12 -5.83 2.86 4.53
C PRO A 12 -5.48 1.36 4.44
N TYR A 13 -4.30 1.03 3.94
CA TYR A 13 -3.80 -0.35 3.92
C TYR A 13 -3.52 -0.90 5.33
N LEU A 14 -3.00 -0.07 6.22
CA LEU A 14 -2.81 -0.43 7.63
C LEU A 14 -4.14 -0.68 8.35
N GLU A 15 -5.14 0.17 8.13
CA GLU A 15 -6.47 -0.04 8.69
C GLU A 15 -7.17 -1.27 8.08
N LEU A 16 -7.00 -1.52 6.78
CA LEU A 16 -7.42 -2.77 6.15
C LEU A 16 -6.75 -3.98 6.81
N SER A 17 -5.43 -3.91 7.04
CA SER A 17 -4.66 -4.96 7.71
C SER A 17 -5.24 -5.29 9.08
N ARG A 18 -5.47 -4.25 9.91
CA ARG A 18 -6.08 -4.39 11.23
C ARG A 18 -7.44 -5.11 11.17
N ARG A 19 -8.28 -4.75 10.20
CA ARG A 19 -9.60 -5.39 10.02
C ARG A 19 -9.54 -6.83 9.54
N LEU A 20 -8.54 -7.17 8.72
CA LEU A 20 -8.32 -8.55 8.26
C LEU A 20 -7.87 -9.45 9.41
N LEU A 21 -6.96 -8.94 10.27
CA LEU A 21 -6.45 -9.67 11.43
C LEU A 21 -7.53 -10.00 12.47
N ILE A 22 -8.55 -9.14 12.62
CA ILE A 22 -9.68 -9.42 13.54
C ILE A 22 -10.50 -10.64 13.10
N ARG A 23 -10.63 -10.87 11.78
CA ARG A 23 -11.57 -11.87 11.24
C ARG A 23 -10.92 -13.19 10.85
N LYS A 24 -9.61 -13.18 10.63
CA LYS A 24 -8.86 -14.29 10.06
C LYS A 24 -7.44 -14.28 10.59
N ASN A 25 -6.84 -15.47 10.66
CA ASN A 25 -5.45 -15.63 11.03
C ASN A 25 -4.56 -15.33 9.82
N PHE A 26 -4.37 -14.05 9.50
CA PHE A 26 -3.40 -13.61 8.50
C PHE A 26 -2.08 -13.22 9.16
N HIS A 27 -0.98 -13.47 8.48
CA HIS A 27 0.27 -12.77 8.70
C HIS A 27 0.47 -11.79 7.53
N ILE A 28 0.75 -10.53 7.84
CA ILE A 28 0.69 -9.45 6.84
C ILE A 28 2.07 -8.85 6.64
N TYR A 29 2.59 -8.95 5.43
CA TYR A 29 3.74 -8.18 4.98
C TYR A 29 3.25 -6.85 4.37
N LEU A 30 3.69 -5.71 4.90
CA LEU A 30 3.45 -4.39 4.31
C LEU A 30 4.75 -3.86 3.69
N CYS A 31 4.76 -3.73 2.37
CA CYS A 31 5.93 -3.28 1.63
C CYS A 31 5.90 -1.75 1.44
N SER A 32 6.94 -1.05 1.89
CA SER A 32 7.10 0.41 1.69
C SER A 32 8.57 0.82 1.75
N THR A 33 8.86 2.09 1.52
CA THR A 33 10.23 2.63 1.56
C THR A 33 10.71 2.91 2.99
N PRO A 34 12.03 2.91 3.24
CA PRO A 34 12.60 3.18 4.55
C PRO A 34 12.12 4.50 5.17
N ILE A 35 11.95 5.55 4.38
CA ILE A 35 11.50 6.86 4.86
C ILE A 35 10.08 6.85 5.47
N ASN A 36 9.22 5.91 5.07
CA ASN A 36 7.88 5.74 5.63
C ASN A 36 7.87 4.80 6.86
N SER A 37 8.97 4.11 7.17
CA SER A 37 8.99 3.08 8.21
C SER A 37 8.67 3.63 9.60
N THR A 38 9.14 4.84 9.93
CA THR A 38 8.85 5.46 11.23
C THR A 38 7.35 5.65 11.44
N SER A 39 6.63 6.20 10.45
CA SER A 39 5.19 6.44 10.59
C SER A 39 4.38 5.14 10.61
N ILE A 40 4.78 4.15 9.81
CA ILE A 40 4.18 2.82 9.78
C ILE A 40 4.38 2.09 11.11
N ASN A 41 5.61 2.04 11.63
CA ASN A 41 5.93 1.35 12.87
C ASN A 41 5.23 1.97 14.08
N THR A 42 5.11 3.31 14.12
CA THR A 42 4.32 3.98 15.15
C THR A 42 2.86 3.53 15.11
N PHE A 43 2.25 3.42 13.92
CA PHE A 43 0.89 2.90 13.81
C PHE A 43 0.80 1.43 14.30
N ILE A 44 1.72 0.57 13.86
CA ILE A 44 1.73 -0.85 14.23
C ILE A 44 1.85 -1.00 15.75
N HIS A 45 2.77 -0.28 16.37
CA HIS A 45 3.00 -0.29 17.82
C HIS A 45 1.76 0.20 18.58
N ASN A 46 1.20 1.35 18.22
CA ASN A 46 0.05 1.95 18.90
C ASN A 46 -1.23 1.12 18.80
N ASN A 47 -1.30 0.17 17.85
CA ASN A 47 -2.43 -0.71 17.65
C ASN A 47 -2.13 -2.17 18.06
N ASN A 48 -0.99 -2.44 18.69
CA ASN A 48 -0.57 -3.77 19.14
C ASN A 48 -0.52 -4.81 17.98
N LEU A 49 -0.03 -4.39 16.81
CA LEU A 49 0.00 -5.23 15.60
C LEU A 49 1.38 -5.82 15.30
N SER A 50 2.37 -5.63 16.17
CA SER A 50 3.79 -5.95 15.91
C SER A 50 4.07 -7.43 15.63
N GLU A 51 3.25 -8.35 16.15
CA GLU A 51 3.42 -9.79 15.91
C GLU A 51 2.74 -10.25 14.61
N SER A 52 1.85 -9.42 14.06
CA SER A 52 0.99 -9.78 12.93
C SER A 52 1.33 -9.05 11.63
N ILE A 53 2.01 -7.90 11.72
CA ILE A 53 2.39 -7.08 10.59
C ILE A 53 3.90 -6.88 10.56
N GLU A 54 4.53 -7.32 9.48
CA GLU A 54 5.95 -7.08 9.20
C GLU A 54 6.11 -6.03 8.09
N VAL A 55 6.98 -5.05 8.33
CA VAL A 55 7.30 -4.02 7.34
C VAL A 55 8.47 -4.46 6.47
N VAL A 56 8.21 -4.68 5.19
CA VAL A 56 9.21 -5.09 4.20
C VAL A 56 9.74 -3.84 3.49
N GLN A 57 11.06 -3.71 3.45
CA GLN A 57 11.72 -2.53 2.92
C GLN A 57 11.89 -2.61 1.40
N LEU A 58 11.17 -1.75 0.67
CA LEU A 58 11.41 -1.47 -0.74
C LEU A 58 12.48 -0.39 -0.87
N HIS A 59 13.64 -0.78 -1.40
CA HIS A 59 14.71 0.17 -1.68
C HIS A 59 14.57 0.70 -3.12
N LEU A 60 14.31 2.01 -3.24
CA LEU A 60 14.39 2.70 -4.52
C LEU A 60 15.84 3.10 -4.80
N GLN A 61 16.23 3.16 -6.07
CA GLN A 61 17.54 3.65 -6.47
C GLN A 61 17.65 5.16 -6.17
N PRO A 62 18.56 5.59 -5.28
CA PRO A 62 18.76 7.01 -5.01
C PRO A 62 19.44 7.68 -6.21
N SER A 63 19.11 8.95 -6.43
CA SER A 63 19.77 9.79 -7.44
C SER A 63 19.99 11.20 -6.89
N HIS A 64 20.77 12.02 -7.60
CA HIS A 64 20.99 13.41 -7.22
C HIS A 64 19.67 14.20 -7.12
N GLU A 65 18.73 13.93 -8.03
CA GLU A 65 17.40 14.58 -8.03
C GLU A 65 16.42 13.93 -7.03
N LEU A 66 16.63 12.66 -6.68
CA LEU A 66 15.73 11.90 -5.80
C LEU A 66 16.52 11.16 -4.68
N PRO A 67 17.04 11.91 -3.69
CA PRO A 67 17.66 11.34 -2.49
C PRO A 67 16.66 10.55 -1.63
N PRO A 68 17.14 9.72 -0.67
CA PRO A 68 16.27 8.83 0.13
C PRO A 68 15.12 9.49 0.87
N HIS A 69 15.28 10.75 1.31
CA HIS A 69 14.22 11.49 2.00
C HIS A 69 13.05 11.91 1.08
N TYR A 70 13.23 11.79 -0.25
CA TYR A 70 12.21 11.98 -1.27
C TYR A 70 11.68 10.66 -1.84
N HIS A 71 12.00 9.51 -1.23
CA HIS A 71 11.39 8.22 -1.57
C HIS A 71 9.98 8.06 -0.96
N THR A 72 9.22 9.15 -0.95
CA THR A 72 7.84 9.29 -0.46
C THR A 72 7.24 10.52 -1.12
N THR A 73 5.91 10.57 -1.28
CA THR A 73 5.26 11.79 -1.78
C THR A 73 5.19 12.88 -0.72
N LYS A 74 5.42 12.54 0.55
CA LYS A 74 5.42 13.51 1.65
C LYS A 74 6.58 14.50 1.44
N ASN A 75 6.26 15.79 1.36
CA ASN A 75 7.23 16.88 1.15
C ASN A 75 8.01 16.77 -0.17
N LEU A 76 7.54 15.98 -1.13
CA LEU A 76 8.16 15.87 -2.45
C LEU A 76 7.85 17.14 -3.27
N PRO A 77 8.86 17.85 -3.81
CA PRO A 77 8.66 18.90 -4.78
C PRO A 77 7.85 18.40 -5.99
N SER A 78 6.84 19.17 -6.44
CA SER A 78 5.91 18.74 -7.49
C SER A 78 6.60 18.33 -8.80
N HIS A 79 7.70 19.00 -9.16
CA HIS A 79 8.49 18.67 -10.35
C HIS A 79 9.18 17.30 -10.27
N LEU A 80 9.36 16.73 -9.08
CA LEU A 80 9.98 15.41 -8.86
C LEU A 80 8.96 14.26 -8.83
N ALA A 81 7.66 14.53 -8.96
CA ALA A 81 6.62 13.49 -8.92
C ALA A 81 6.85 12.40 -9.98
N PHE A 82 7.18 12.78 -11.22
CA PHE A 82 7.50 11.84 -12.28
C PHE A 82 8.81 11.08 -12.04
N THR A 83 9.80 11.72 -11.41
CA THR A 83 11.07 11.08 -11.03
C THR A 83 10.83 10.00 -9.99
N LEU A 84 9.97 10.25 -8.99
CA LEU A 84 9.57 9.24 -8.00
C LEU A 84 8.81 8.08 -8.66
N ILE A 85 7.87 8.36 -9.57
CA ILE A 85 7.14 7.31 -10.29
C ILE A 85 8.10 6.42 -11.09
N LYS A 86 9.08 7.00 -11.80
CA LYS A 86 10.09 6.23 -12.52
C LYS A 86 10.95 5.38 -11.58
N ALA A 87 11.43 5.96 -10.48
CA ALA A 87 12.22 5.23 -9.48
C ALA A 87 11.44 4.08 -8.84
N PHE A 88 10.12 4.23 -8.68
CA PHE A 88 9.25 3.17 -8.20
C PHE A 88 9.05 2.07 -9.24
N GLN A 89 8.91 2.42 -10.53
CA GLN A 89 8.81 1.45 -11.62
C GLN A 89 10.09 0.62 -11.78
N THR A 90 11.27 1.23 -11.61
CA THR A 90 12.54 0.49 -11.68
C THR A 90 12.78 -0.42 -10.47
N ALA A 91 11.97 -0.29 -9.40
CA ALA A 91 12.00 -1.19 -8.25
C ALA A 91 11.23 -2.49 -8.47
N GLU A 92 10.75 -2.76 -9.69
CA GLU A 92 10.04 -3.99 -10.06
C GLU A 92 10.83 -5.25 -9.71
N SER A 93 12.14 -5.29 -10.01
CA SER A 93 12.98 -6.44 -9.68
C SER A 93 13.06 -6.67 -8.17
N SER A 94 13.25 -5.59 -7.39
CA SER A 94 13.24 -5.67 -5.93
C SER A 94 11.91 -6.20 -5.39
N PHE A 95 10.79 -5.80 -5.98
CA PHE A 95 9.48 -6.32 -5.62
C PHE A 95 9.31 -7.80 -6.01
N SER A 96 9.80 -8.20 -7.19
CA SER A 96 9.83 -9.60 -7.61
C SER A 96 10.61 -10.48 -6.63
N ASP A 97 11.78 -10.01 -6.19
CA ASP A 97 12.61 -10.71 -5.20
C ASP A 97 11.90 -10.84 -3.85
N ILE A 98 11.18 -9.80 -3.43
CA ILE A 98 10.32 -9.85 -2.23
C ILE A 98 9.23 -10.92 -2.36
N ILE A 99 8.50 -10.94 -3.49
CA ILE A 99 7.40 -11.90 -3.70
C ILE A 99 7.92 -13.35 -3.79
N THR A 100 9.05 -13.57 -4.45
CA THR A 100 9.67 -14.89 -4.59
C THR A 100 10.27 -15.40 -3.27
N THR A 101 10.80 -14.50 -2.44
CA THR A 101 11.33 -14.82 -1.10
C THR A 101 10.22 -15.13 -0.11
N LEU A 102 9.23 -14.23 0.01
CA LEU A 102 8.17 -14.34 1.01
C LEU A 102 7.08 -15.34 0.63
N LYS A 103 6.93 -15.63 -0.67
CA LYS A 103 5.91 -16.54 -1.23
C LYS A 103 4.50 -16.33 -0.65
N PRO A 104 3.97 -15.09 -0.66
CA PRO A 104 2.67 -14.82 -0.02
C PRO A 104 1.51 -15.51 -0.72
N ASP A 105 0.49 -15.93 0.03
CA ASP A 105 -0.74 -16.53 -0.51
C ASP A 105 -1.62 -15.49 -1.25
N LEU A 106 -1.58 -14.23 -0.80
CA LEU A 106 -2.39 -13.12 -1.32
C LEU A 106 -1.54 -11.85 -1.47
N VAL A 107 -1.68 -11.16 -2.61
CA VAL A 107 -0.98 -9.90 -2.90
C VAL A 107 -1.98 -8.79 -3.17
N ILE A 108 -2.11 -7.84 -2.23
CA ILE A 108 -2.95 -6.64 -2.39
C ILE A 108 -2.08 -5.50 -2.95
N LEU A 109 -2.46 -4.90 -4.06
CA LEU A 109 -1.70 -3.87 -4.80
C LEU A 109 -2.48 -2.57 -4.95
N ASP A 110 -1.79 -1.44 -4.87
CA ASP A 110 -2.41 -0.15 -5.16
C ASP A 110 -2.85 -0.01 -6.62
N ALA A 111 -3.93 0.71 -6.88
CA ALA A 111 -4.35 1.06 -8.24
C ALA A 111 -3.29 1.86 -9.01
N SER A 112 -2.52 2.66 -8.26
CA SER A 112 -1.42 3.47 -8.78
C SER A 112 -0.24 2.61 -9.26
N ASN A 113 -0.22 1.31 -8.92
CA ASN A 113 0.83 0.35 -9.31
C ASN A 113 0.59 -0.28 -10.69
N LEU A 114 -0.46 0.09 -11.43
CA LEU A 114 -0.90 -0.52 -12.70
C LEU A 114 0.15 -0.52 -13.85
N ARG A 115 1.36 0.02 -13.62
CA ARG A 115 2.50 -0.02 -14.54
C ARG A 115 3.59 -1.03 -14.17
N LEU A 116 3.41 -1.86 -13.15
CA LEU A 116 4.26 -3.02 -12.85
C LEU A 116 3.73 -4.23 -13.66
N PRO A 117 4.43 -4.68 -14.72
CA PRO A 117 3.92 -5.69 -15.67
C PRO A 117 3.91 -7.13 -15.13
N ASP A 118 2.95 -7.91 -15.67
CA ASP A 118 2.74 -9.37 -15.83
C ASP A 118 3.18 -10.43 -14.78
N LEU A 119 3.90 -10.10 -13.72
CA LEU A 119 4.42 -11.10 -12.77
C LEU A 119 3.34 -11.77 -11.88
N LEU A 120 2.10 -11.29 -11.92
CA LEU A 120 1.06 -11.63 -10.95
C LEU A 120 -0.17 -12.32 -11.56
N LEU A 121 -0.02 -13.01 -12.69
CA LEU A 121 -1.13 -13.69 -13.39
C LEU A 121 -1.87 -14.77 -12.56
N HIS A 122 -1.34 -15.16 -11.39
CA HIS A 122 -1.95 -16.16 -10.50
C HIS A 122 -2.28 -15.67 -9.07
N LYS A 123 -2.08 -14.40 -8.72
CA LYS A 123 -2.34 -13.90 -7.36
C LYS A 123 -3.36 -12.76 -7.36
N VAL A 124 -4.42 -12.92 -6.57
CA VAL A 124 -5.61 -12.07 -6.49
C VAL A 124 -5.26 -10.59 -6.36
N PHE A 125 -5.72 -9.76 -7.30
CA PHE A 125 -5.51 -8.30 -7.31
C PHE A 125 -6.64 -7.56 -6.59
N LEU A 126 -6.29 -6.53 -5.81
CA LEU A 126 -7.24 -5.68 -5.10
C LEU A 126 -6.99 -4.22 -5.41
N LEU A 127 -7.76 -3.64 -6.33
CA LEU A 127 -7.65 -2.24 -6.73
C LEU A 127 -8.33 -1.35 -5.68
N LEU A 128 -7.56 -0.70 -4.79
CA LEU A 128 -8.09 0.37 -3.94
C LEU A 128 -8.02 1.70 -4.70
N THR A 129 -9.12 2.12 -5.32
CA THR A 129 -9.26 3.47 -5.85
C THR A 129 -9.81 4.39 -4.75
N LEU A 130 -8.99 5.33 -4.26
CA LEU A 130 -9.55 6.51 -3.60
C LEU A 130 -9.94 7.51 -4.69
N PRO A 131 -11.17 8.06 -4.67
CA PRO A 131 -11.55 9.10 -5.61
C PRO A 131 -10.71 10.36 -5.30
N LEU A 132 -9.75 10.65 -6.19
CA LEU A 132 -9.15 11.97 -6.28
C LEU A 132 -10.19 12.91 -6.88
N LEU A 133 -11.02 13.53 -6.03
CA LEU A 133 -11.68 14.77 -6.43
C LEU A 133 -11.88 15.67 -5.20
N GLU A 134 -11.22 16.83 -5.26
CA GLU A 134 -11.51 17.98 -4.43
C GLU A 134 -13.01 18.29 -4.42
N GLN A 135 -13.66 18.19 -3.26
CA GLN A 135 -14.83 19.00 -2.92
C GLN A 135 -14.83 19.26 -1.41
N PRO A 136 -14.83 20.53 -0.96
CA PRO A 136 -14.96 20.85 0.44
C PRO A 136 -16.45 20.67 0.81
N ARG A 137 -16.72 19.69 1.69
CA ARG A 137 -18.06 19.31 2.20
C ARG A 137 -18.88 18.38 1.31
N ALA A 138 -18.48 17.10 1.27
CA ALA A 138 -19.46 16.02 1.20
C ALA A 138 -18.88 14.75 1.86
N ARG A 139 -19.66 14.09 2.73
CA ARG A 139 -19.37 12.73 3.19
C ARG A 139 -19.52 11.81 1.98
N ILE A 140 -18.42 11.33 1.42
CA ILE A 140 -18.43 10.28 0.40
C ILE A 140 -18.16 8.96 1.12
N PRO A 141 -19.14 8.03 1.21
CA PRO A 141 -18.85 6.70 1.69
C PRO A 141 -17.98 5.99 0.64
N ILE A 142 -16.86 5.39 1.06
CA ILE A 142 -16.05 4.51 0.22
C ILE A 142 -16.82 3.18 0.11
N THR A 143 -17.84 3.14 -0.75
CA THR A 143 -18.87 2.08 -0.66
C THR A 143 -18.52 0.77 -1.35
N THR A 144 -17.51 0.68 -2.23
CA THR A 144 -17.27 -0.61 -2.90
C THR A 144 -15.82 -0.83 -3.31
N ALA A 145 -15.13 -1.72 -2.59
CA ALA A 145 -13.98 -2.45 -3.12
C ALA A 145 -14.50 -3.78 -3.68
N PHE A 146 -14.29 -4.04 -4.97
CA PHE A 146 -14.61 -5.33 -5.59
C PHE A 146 -13.42 -6.27 -5.43
N PHE A 147 -13.64 -7.42 -4.80
CA PHE A 147 -12.70 -8.52 -4.72
C PHE A 147 -13.02 -9.48 -5.87
N VAL A 148 -12.07 -9.76 -6.77
CA VAL A 148 -12.18 -10.86 -7.73
C VAL A 148 -11.21 -11.95 -7.31
N ILE A 149 -11.72 -12.95 -6.59
CA ILE A 149 -11.01 -14.22 -6.34
C ILE A 149 -11.56 -15.22 -7.36
N PRO A 150 -10.74 -16.02 -8.06
CA PRO A 150 -11.21 -17.07 -8.97
C PRO A 150 -12.17 -18.10 -8.34
N THR A 151 -12.22 -18.19 -7.00
CA THR A 151 -13.00 -19.22 -6.29
C THR A 151 -13.81 -18.72 -5.08
N THR A 152 -13.78 -17.43 -4.69
CA THR A 152 -14.58 -16.97 -3.54
C THR A 152 -14.89 -15.46 -3.55
N THR A 153 -16.16 -15.09 -3.64
CA THR A 153 -16.58 -13.69 -3.57
C THR A 153 -16.58 -13.19 -2.13
N PHE A 154 -15.65 -12.29 -1.76
CA PHE A 154 -15.70 -11.58 -0.47
C PHE A 154 -16.45 -10.25 -0.64
N ARG A 155 -17.53 -10.08 0.13
CA ARG A 155 -18.32 -8.84 0.16
C ARG A 155 -18.13 -8.14 1.50
N PHE A 156 -17.30 -7.11 1.55
CA PHE A 156 -17.26 -6.20 2.70
C PHE A 156 -18.40 -5.18 2.57
N LYS A 157 -19.31 -5.16 3.55
CA LYS A 157 -20.29 -4.08 3.70
C LYS A 157 -19.76 -3.08 4.75
N ASN A 158 -19.78 -1.80 4.39
CA ASN A 158 -19.57 -0.63 5.24
C ASN A 158 -18.16 -0.48 5.83
N CYS A 159 -17.23 0.12 5.08
CA CYS A 159 -16.02 0.72 5.61
C CYS A 159 -16.23 2.22 5.81
N VAL A 160 -16.48 2.65 7.04
CA VAL A 160 -16.27 4.05 7.44
C VAL A 160 -14.89 4.11 8.08
N LEU A 161 -14.00 4.96 7.54
CA LEU A 161 -12.71 5.28 8.15
C LEU A 161 -12.94 6.41 9.18
N PRO A 162 -12.42 6.32 10.41
CA PRO A 162 -12.37 7.48 11.28
C PRO A 162 -11.41 8.52 10.70
N MET A 163 -11.83 9.78 10.67
CA MET A 163 -10.92 10.90 10.37
C MET A 163 -9.85 10.94 11.46
N ILE A 164 -8.59 10.99 11.03
CA ILE A 164 -7.47 11.38 11.90
C ILE A 164 -7.41 12.90 11.76
N ASP A 165 -7.70 13.61 12.86
CA ASP A 165 -7.46 15.06 12.99
C ASP A 165 -5.96 15.39 12.99
#